data_AF-A0AAW3J3T3-F1
#
_entry.id   AF-A0AAW3J3T3-F1
#
_cell.length_a   1.000
_cell.length_b   1.000
_cell.length_c   1.000
_cell.angle_alpha   90.00
_cell.angle_beta   90.00
_cell.angle_gamma   90.00
#
_symmetry.space_group_name_H-M   'P 1'
#
loop_
_entity.id
_entity.type
_entity.pdbx_description
1 polymer ?
#
loop_
_entity_poly.entity_id
_entity_poly.type
_entity_poly.pdbx_seq_one_letter_code
_entity_poly.pdbx_strand_id
1 'polypeptide(L)'
;MCKPEDISRLWEEIEKIPNAQCHYSDKNGKIVVTLETESIDEEICLLRQIEKLQGVVLAQMIYAYHNAELEILQENIQRQDAVPEVLKNNKVKAEEIGYNGDVQGKLDNILKNVL
;
A
#
# COMPACT_ATOMS: atom_id res chain seq x y z
N MET A 1 -0.61 -9.87 16.67
CA MET A 1 -1.01 -10.73 17.78
C MET A 1 -0.94 -12.17 17.31
N CYS A 2 -0.46 -13.07 18.17
CA CYS A 2 -0.41 -14.51 17.98
C CYS A 2 -0.73 -15.19 19.32
N LYS A 3 -0.85 -16.52 19.35
CA LYS A 3 -0.97 -17.23 20.63
C LYS A 3 0.40 -17.29 21.33
N PRO A 4 0.44 -17.30 22.68
CA PRO A 4 1.71 -17.35 23.41
C PRO A 4 2.59 -18.57 23.08
N GLU A 5 1.95 -19.71 22.81
CA GLU A 5 2.61 -20.97 22.43
C GLU A 5 3.32 -20.90 21.08
N ASP A 6 2.87 -20.02 20.18
CA ASP A 6 3.41 -19.88 18.82
C ASP A 6 4.54 -18.83 18.74
N ILE A 7 4.81 -18.06 19.81
CA ILE A 7 5.78 -16.94 19.79
C ILE A 7 7.17 -17.41 19.36
N SER A 8 7.70 -18.46 19.98
CA SER A 8 9.06 -18.92 19.69
C SER A 8 9.22 -19.38 18.24
N ARG A 9 8.22 -20.10 17.70
CA ARG A 9 8.23 -20.52 16.29
C ARG A 9 8.15 -19.32 15.36
N LEU A 10 7.19 -18.42 15.60
CA LEU A 10 6.99 -17.24 14.77
C LEU A 10 8.20 -16.31 14.79
N TRP A 11 8.87 -16.19 15.94
CA TRP A 11 10.12 -15.43 16.04
C TRP A 11 11.18 -15.95 15.06
N GLU A 12 11.43 -17.26 15.07
CA GLU A 12 12.39 -17.88 14.16
C GLU A 12 11.97 -17.81 12.69
N GLU A 13 10.68 -17.91 12.40
CA GLU A 13 10.16 -17.76 11.04
C GLU A 13 10.31 -16.33 10.53
N ILE A 14 10.03 -15.33 11.36
CA ILE A 14 10.16 -13.92 11.01
C ILE A 14 11.63 -13.53 10.84
N GLU A 15 12.55 -14.00 11.69
CA GLU A 15 13.98 -13.70 11.53
C GLU A 15 14.62 -14.35 10.29
N LYS A 16 13.96 -15.34 9.67
CA LYS A 16 14.39 -15.88 8.38
C LYS A 16 13.95 -15.02 7.19
N ILE A 17 13.02 -14.08 7.40
CA ILE A 17 12.58 -13.16 6.37
C ILE A 17 13.68 -12.10 6.21
N PRO A 18 14.23 -11.92 5.00
CA PRO A 18 15.18 -10.84 4.75
C PRO A 18 14.57 -9.50 5.14
N ASN A 19 15.38 -8.63 5.73
CA ASN A 19 14.97 -7.28 6.11
C ASN A 19 13.91 -7.20 7.22
N ALA A 20 13.64 -8.30 7.93
CA ALA A 20 12.81 -8.30 9.13
C ALA A 20 13.66 -8.57 10.38
N GLN A 21 13.49 -7.76 11.42
CA GLN A 21 14.19 -7.94 12.68
C GLN A 21 13.22 -7.93 13.86
N CYS A 22 13.22 -8.99 14.65
CA CYS A 22 12.44 -9.08 15.88
C CYS A 22 13.19 -8.40 17.04
N HIS A 23 12.52 -7.54 17.81
CA HIS A 23 13.14 -6.81 18.92
C HIS A 23 12.56 -7.17 20.29
N TYR A 24 11.27 -7.47 20.32
CA TYR A 24 10.58 -7.71 21.59
C TYR A 24 9.42 -8.66 21.39
N SER A 25 9.22 -9.55 22.35
CA SER A 25 8.00 -10.33 22.48
C SER A 25 7.45 -10.28 23.91
N ASP A 26 6.14 -10.30 24.02
CA ASP A 26 5.43 -10.35 25.30
C ASP A 26 4.66 -11.68 25.44
N LYS A 27 4.49 -12.12 26.69
CA LYS A 27 3.71 -13.32 27.07
C LYS A 27 2.26 -13.27 26.58
N ASN A 28 1.75 -12.09 26.23
CA ASN A 28 0.43 -11.88 25.65
C ASN A 28 0.37 -12.12 24.13
N GLY A 29 1.43 -12.62 23.49
CA GLY A 29 1.39 -12.94 22.05
C GLY A 29 1.60 -11.74 21.14
N LYS A 30 2.42 -10.78 21.58
CA LYS A 30 2.83 -9.62 20.77
C LYS A 30 4.29 -9.77 20.41
N ILE A 31 4.62 -9.48 19.15
CA ILE A 31 5.99 -9.41 18.65
C ILE A 31 6.15 -8.04 18.01
N VAL A 32 7.22 -7.32 18.37
CA VAL A 32 7.62 -6.06 17.76
C VAL A 32 8.71 -6.36 16.75
N VAL A 33 8.46 -6.00 15.50
CA VAL A 33 9.31 -6.28 14.36
C VAL A 33 9.58 -4.97 13.63
N THR A 34 10.83 -4.74 13.24
CA THR A 34 11.19 -3.67 12.30
C THR A 34 11.37 -4.29 10.92
N LEU A 35 10.83 -3.61 9.91
CA LEU A 35 11.01 -3.95 8.50
C LEU A 35 11.81 -2.82 7.86
N GLU A 36 12.86 -3.14 7.11
CA GLU A 36 13.72 -2.14 6.46
C GLU A 36 13.88 -2.45 4.97
N THR A 37 13.14 -1.77 4.10
CA THR A 37 13.20 -1.99 2.65
C THR A 37 13.44 -0.70 1.88
N GLU A 38 13.59 -0.79 0.55
CA GLU A 38 13.88 0.38 -0.28
C GLU A 38 12.63 1.20 -0.63
N SER A 39 11.43 0.61 -0.51
CA SER A 39 10.14 1.25 -0.79
C SER A 39 9.02 0.82 0.16
N ILE A 40 7.97 1.63 0.28
CA ILE A 40 6.74 1.30 1.03
C ILE A 40 6.10 0.01 0.50
N ASP A 41 6.09 -0.18 -0.82
CA ASP A 41 5.43 -1.33 -1.44
C ASP A 41 6.09 -2.64 -1.04
N GLU A 42 7.41 -2.64 -0.87
CA GLU A 42 8.17 -3.79 -0.34
C GLU A 42 7.84 -4.05 1.13
N GLU A 43 7.76 -3.01 1.98
CA GLU A 43 7.35 -3.14 3.38
C GLU A 43 5.96 -3.76 3.49
N ILE A 44 5.01 -3.30 2.67
CA ILE A 44 3.65 -3.84 2.62
C ILE A 44 3.69 -5.32 2.20
N CYS A 45 4.50 -5.68 1.21
CA CYS A 45 4.63 -7.07 0.79
C CYS A 45 5.17 -7.97 1.90
N LEU A 46 6.19 -7.51 2.63
CA LEU A 46 6.74 -8.23 3.79
C LEU A 46 5.70 -8.33 4.92
N LEU A 47 4.98 -7.26 5.22
CA LEU A 47 3.88 -7.28 6.19
C LEU A 47 2.83 -8.33 5.79
N ARG A 48 2.42 -8.38 4.52
CA ARG A 48 1.48 -9.40 4.00
C ARG A 48 2.05 -10.81 4.10
N GLN A 49 3.36 -10.99 3.96
CA GLN A 49 4.00 -12.28 4.15
C GLN A 49 3.90 -12.72 5.62
N ILE A 50 4.16 -11.81 6.55
CA ILE A 50 4.05 -12.06 8.00
C ILE A 50 2.60 -12.35 8.39
N GLU A 51 1.63 -11.60 7.85
CA GLU A 51 0.19 -11.85 8.09
C GLU A 51 -0.25 -13.26 7.68
N LYS A 52 0.40 -13.86 6.68
CA LYS A 52 0.08 -15.21 6.19
C LYS A 52 0.72 -16.32 7.02
N LEU A 53 1.64 -16.01 7.93
CA LEU A 53 2.25 -17.02 8.80
C LEU A 53 1.21 -17.64 9.71
N GLN A 54 1.26 -18.96 9.85
CA GLN A 54 0.31 -19.69 10.69
C GLN A 54 0.45 -19.24 12.14
N GLY A 55 -0.67 -18.92 12.80
CA GLY A 55 -0.68 -18.46 14.19
C GLY A 55 -0.58 -16.93 14.34
N VAL A 56 -0.33 -16.19 13.25
CA VAL A 56 -0.52 -14.74 13.23
C VAL A 56 -2.01 -14.44 13.11
N VAL A 57 -2.56 -13.76 14.10
CA VAL A 57 -3.96 -13.29 14.15
C VAL A 57 -4.08 -11.90 13.55
N LEU A 58 -3.05 -11.07 13.73
CA LEU A 58 -3.01 -9.68 13.26
C LEU A 58 -1.56 -9.22 13.14
N ALA A 59 -1.17 -8.63 12.01
CA ALA A 59 0.02 -7.81 11.91
C ALA A 59 -0.39 -6.38 11.52
N GLN A 60 0.20 -5.38 12.16
CA GLN A 60 -0.14 -3.98 11.89
C GLN A 60 1.13 -3.15 11.88
N MET A 61 1.33 -2.40 10.81
CA MET A 61 2.37 -1.40 10.71
C MET A 61 1.92 -0.12 11.42
N ILE A 62 2.67 0.29 12.44
CA ILE A 62 2.34 1.46 13.27
C ILE A 62 3.13 2.69 12.82
N TYR A 63 4.34 2.49 12.30
CA TYR A 63 5.24 3.56 11.91
C TYR A 63 6.00 3.19 10.63
N ALA A 64 6.16 4.16 9.73
CA ALA A 64 6.82 4.02 8.42
C ALA A 64 7.53 5.36 8.06
N TYR A 65 8.84 5.32 7.73
CA TYR A 65 9.65 6.50 7.39
C TYR A 65 10.03 6.48 5.90
N HIS A 66 9.49 7.40 5.08
CA HIS A 66 9.64 7.34 3.62
C HIS A 66 9.93 8.68 2.94
N ASN A 67 10.86 9.47 3.48
CA ASN A 67 11.15 10.80 2.96
C ASN A 67 11.64 10.80 1.50
N ALA A 68 12.50 9.86 1.12
CA ALA A 68 13.07 9.80 -0.23
C ALA A 68 12.01 9.46 -1.30
N GLU A 69 11.11 8.52 -0.99
CA GLU A 69 10.03 8.13 -1.89
C GLU A 69 8.99 9.24 -2.07
N LEU A 70 8.71 9.99 -0.99
CA LEU A 70 7.86 11.18 -1.06
C LEU A 70 8.43 12.28 -1.96
N GLU A 71 9.75 12.50 -1.95
CA GLU A 71 10.41 13.46 -2.83
C GLU A 71 10.29 13.05 -4.31
N ILE A 72 10.51 11.76 -4.61
CA ILE A 72 10.34 11.23 -5.97
C ILE A 72 8.89 11.40 -6.47
N LEU A 73 7.91 11.09 -5.62
CA LEU A 73 6.49 11.28 -5.96
C LEU A 73 6.17 12.76 -6.22
N GLN A 74 6.69 13.67 -5.39
CA GLN A 74 6.51 15.11 -5.59
C GLN A 74 7.15 15.59 -6.91
N GLU A 75 8.37 15.14 -7.20
CA GLU A 75 9.05 15.49 -8.45
C GLU A 75 8.26 14.99 -9.66
N ASN A 76 7.75 13.76 -9.62
CA ASN A 76 6.92 13.21 -10.68
C ASN A 76 5.61 13.99 -10.88
N ILE A 77 4.97 14.44 -9.80
CA ILE A 77 3.78 15.30 -9.87
C ILE A 77 4.12 16.67 -10.49
N GLN A 78 5.26 17.25 -10.13
CA GLN A 78 5.71 18.53 -10.69
C GLN A 78 6.10 18.43 -12.17
N ARG A 79 6.65 17.28 -12.58
CA ARG A 79 6.99 16.99 -13.98
C ARG A 79 5.76 16.68 -14.83
N GLN A 80 4.67 16.21 -14.22
CA GLN A 80 3.40 16.08 -14.92
C GLN A 80 2.86 17.46 -15.25
N ASP A 81 2.52 17.66 -16.52
CA ASP A 81 1.88 18.90 -16.94
C ASP A 81 0.55 19.04 -16.18
N ALA A 82 0.41 20.13 -15.41
CA ALA A 82 -0.72 20.35 -14.51
C ALA A 82 -2.08 20.37 -15.25
N VAL A 83 -2.03 20.55 -16.56
CA VAL A 83 -3.18 20.60 -17.46
C VAL A 83 -3.19 19.32 -18.31
N PRO A 84 -4.19 18.42 -18.11
CA PRO A 84 -4.41 17.27 -18.98
C PRO A 84 -4.40 17.67 -20.47
N GLU A 85 -3.77 16.86 -21.32
CA GLU A 85 -3.66 17.10 -22.78
C GLU A 85 -5.00 17.42 -23.46
N VAL A 86 -6.10 16.81 -22.98
CA VAL A 86 -7.45 17.08 -23.48
C VAL A 86 -7.88 18.54 -23.30
N LEU A 87 -7.43 19.20 -22.23
CA LEU A 87 -7.70 20.62 -21.97
C LEU A 87 -6.80 21.56 -22.78
N LYS A 88 -5.69 21.06 -23.34
CA LYS A 88 -4.83 21.83 -24.24
C LYS A 88 -5.36 21.88 -25.68
N ASN A 89 -6.31 21.01 -26.02
CA ASN A 89 -6.86 20.89 -27.37
C ASN A 89 -8.14 21.72 -27.55
N ASN A 90 -8.02 22.89 -28.18
CA ASN A 90 -9.15 23.79 -28.48
C ASN A 90 -10.20 23.23 -29.47
N LYS A 91 -9.99 22.03 -30.02
CA LYS A 91 -10.95 21.36 -30.92
C LYS A 91 -11.91 20.44 -30.19
N VAL A 92 -11.61 20.05 -28.95
CA VAL A 92 -12.49 19.20 -28.14
C VAL A 92 -13.50 20.11 -27.46
N LYS A 93 -14.79 19.82 -27.65
CA LYS A 93 -15.85 20.56 -26.95
C LYS A 93 -15.87 20.13 -25.49
N ALA A 94 -16.14 21.07 -24.58
CA ALA A 94 -16.20 20.79 -23.14
C ALA A 94 -17.19 19.66 -22.80
N GLU A 95 -18.29 19.54 -23.56
CA GLU A 95 -19.32 18.50 -23.44
C GLU A 95 -18.80 17.08 -23.75
N GLU A 96 -17.73 16.96 -24.53
CA GLU A 96 -17.11 15.69 -24.94
C GLU A 96 -16.01 15.24 -23.95
N ILE A 97 -15.66 16.08 -22.97
CA ILE A 97 -14.64 15.77 -21.97
C ILE A 97 -15.28 14.97 -20.83
N GLY A 98 -15.03 13.66 -20.81
CA GLY A 98 -15.50 12.76 -19.76
C GLY A 98 -14.81 13.05 -18.41
N TYR A 99 -15.59 13.50 -17.42
CA TYR A 99 -15.10 13.66 -16.05
C TYR A 99 -15.11 12.32 -15.32
N ASN A 100 -13.93 11.75 -15.09
CA ASN A 100 -13.77 10.44 -14.43
C ASN A 100 -14.06 10.44 -12.92
N GLY A 101 -14.26 11.61 -12.31
CA GLY A 101 -14.62 11.75 -10.89
C GLY A 101 -16.13 11.64 -10.61
N ASP A 102 -16.98 11.69 -11.64
CA ASP A 102 -18.40 11.41 -11.49
C ASP A 102 -18.63 9.90 -11.53
N VAL A 103 -18.68 9.31 -10.35
CA VAL A 103 -18.90 7.87 -10.17
C VAL A 103 -20.26 7.45 -10.73
N GLN A 104 -21.29 8.29 -10.59
CA GLN A 104 -22.64 7.97 -11.01
C GLN A 104 -22.78 8.02 -12.54
N GLY A 105 -22.26 9.07 -13.19
CA GLY A 105 -22.21 9.14 -14.65
C GLY A 105 -21.37 8.02 -15.27
N LYS A 106 -20.32 7.55 -14.57
CA LYS A 106 -19.51 6.40 -15.02
C LYS A 106 -20.29 5.09 -14.95
N LEU A 107 -21.04 4.87 -13.86
CA LEU A 107 -21.91 3.70 -13.71
C LEU A 107 -23.01 3.70 -14.78
N ASP A 108 -23.65 4.83 -15.03
CA ASP A 108 -24.72 4.95 -16.03
C ASP A 108 -24.21 4.67 -17.46
N ASN A 109 -22.99 5.11 -17.79
CA ASN A 109 -22.36 4.81 -19.07
C ASN A 109 -21.96 3.33 -19.23
N ILE A 110 -21.48 2.69 -18.17
CA ILE A 110 -21.18 1.25 -18.18
C ILE A 110 -22.48 0.46 -18.38
N LEU A 111 -23.55 0.82 -17.67
CA LEU A 111 -24.84 0.15 -17.76
C LEU A 111 -25.50 0.32 -19.14
N LYS A 112 -25.32 1.46 -19.80
CA LYS A 112 -25.82 1.70 -21.17
C LYS A 112 -25.07 0.93 -22.26
N ASN A 113 -23.80 0.55 -22.04
CA ASN A 113 -23.00 -0.18 -23.03
C ASN A 113 -23.12 -1.72 -22.90
N VAL A 114 -23.84 -2.20 -21.88
CA VAL A 114 -24.05 -3.64 -21.61
C VAL A 114 -25.46 -4.11 -22.02
N LEU A 115 -26.33 -3.19 -22.44
CA LEU A 115 -27.65 -3.44 -23.03
C LEU A 115 -27.66 -3.04 -24.52
#